data_AF-A0A9J7CMK2-F1
#
_entry.id   AF-A0A9J7CMK2-F1
#
_cell.length_a   1.000
_cell.length_b   1.000
_cell.length_c   1.000
_cell.angle_alpha   90.00
_cell.angle_beta   90.00
_cell.angle_gamma   90.00
#
_symmetry.space_group_name_H-M   'P 1'
#
loop_
_entity.id
_entity.type
_entity.pdbx_description
1 polymer ?
#
loop_
_entity_poly.entity_id
_entity_poly.type
_entity_poly.pdbx_seq_one_letter_code
_entity_poly.pdbx_strand_id
1 'polypeptide(L)'
;MSWKEKLKIVPKIVFYITFVGIAMPMYLNISTGLLNNFQTTKISFNLDTLFLNWNTSFPAVTICELYNGEKIWDLSEKYFGVDHDLRLDDVVGEIVYFQGSCTSCDACDNQNITCPRNFTRLLSMFRSNCSELIGNCKYNNNFIECCDHFQPLRTEYGLCFAFNSNQANKIAETQYINNREVGAGFLTFEVTADIQLFLHSPFEIPFLTAEGMIRETVLQGLNKEVVINAMEVYNHPSLDNIDMEERKCRFFSELTELGRHLKLYSFYSFSTCVVECAFSIHLKFCNCSNHFLAKEGSPHYHMCDYEGLMCLTDYYYDILEERRQCDCMSPCEEPEYNIIFNSAEENKKKKTDFTKIRVGLAELPTLRYVRKVSKSNLDLLISLGGLAGLFFNVSLIRIVEVVFLLWDFKWRAIRNLLK
;
A
#
# COMPACT_ATOMS: atom_id res chain seq x y z
N MET A 1 34.82 -17.52 67.48
CA MET A 1 35.00 -16.51 66.42
C MET A 1 34.97 -15.13 67.05
N SER A 2 36.12 -14.46 67.04
CA SER A 2 36.34 -13.21 67.80
C SER A 2 35.48 -12.08 67.25
N TRP A 3 35.02 -11.16 68.09
CA TRP A 3 34.19 -10.00 67.70
C TRP A 3 34.83 -9.17 66.56
N LYS A 4 36.18 -9.19 66.48
CA LYS A 4 36.98 -8.58 65.40
C LYS A 4 36.85 -9.27 64.03
N GLU A 5 36.56 -10.57 63.99
CA GLU A 5 36.35 -11.32 62.74
C GLU A 5 34.94 -11.06 62.18
N LYS A 6 33.92 -10.99 63.05
CA LYS A 6 32.56 -10.60 62.65
C LYS A 6 32.52 -9.16 62.11
N LEU A 7 33.30 -8.24 62.68
CA LEU A 7 33.38 -6.84 62.22
C LEU A 7 33.91 -6.71 60.77
N LYS A 8 34.73 -7.64 60.28
CA LYS A 8 35.23 -7.67 58.89
C LYS A 8 34.26 -8.30 57.90
N ILE A 9 33.28 -9.08 58.39
CA ILE A 9 32.32 -9.81 57.55
C ILE A 9 31.09 -8.93 57.26
N VAL A 10 30.65 -8.14 58.24
CA VAL A 10 29.53 -7.19 58.09
C VAL A 10 29.66 -6.28 56.85
N PRO A 11 30.77 -5.56 56.61
CA PRO A 11 30.89 -4.70 55.42
C PRO A 11 30.87 -5.50 54.11
N LYS A 12 31.37 -6.73 54.09
CA LYS A 12 31.28 -7.60 52.91
C LYS A 12 29.83 -7.99 52.63
N ILE A 13 29.07 -8.38 53.66
CA ILE A 13 27.65 -8.71 53.53
C ILE A 13 26.86 -7.50 53.05
N VAL A 14 27.08 -6.32 53.64
CA VAL A 14 26.42 -5.07 53.21
C VAL A 14 26.75 -4.73 51.75
N PHE A 15 28.01 -4.89 51.34
CA PHE A 15 28.42 -4.71 49.95
C PHE A 15 27.72 -5.69 49.01
N TYR A 16 27.65 -6.98 49.35
CA TYR A 16 26.96 -7.96 48.51
C TYR A 16 25.46 -7.68 48.42
N ILE A 17 24.80 -7.32 49.52
CA ILE A 17 23.36 -7.00 49.53
C ILE A 17 23.09 -5.77 48.66
N THR A 18 23.89 -4.71 48.80
CA THR A 18 23.69 -3.46 48.03
C THR A 18 24.03 -3.64 46.56
N PHE A 19 25.16 -4.27 46.25
CA PHE A 19 25.63 -4.45 44.87
C PHE A 19 24.83 -5.51 44.11
N VAL A 20 24.76 -6.73 44.65
CA VAL A 20 24.12 -7.88 43.99
C VAL A 20 22.61 -7.86 44.21
N GLY A 21 22.15 -7.44 45.39
CA GLY A 21 20.72 -7.46 45.72
C GLY A 21 19.92 -6.27 45.18
N ILE A 22 20.54 -5.11 44.98
CA ILE A 22 19.82 -3.87 44.60
C ILE A 22 20.37 -3.29 43.29
N ALA A 23 21.66 -2.92 43.25
CA ALA A 23 22.23 -2.17 42.13
C ALA A 23 22.21 -2.96 40.81
N MET A 24 22.62 -4.23 40.83
CA MET A 24 22.67 -5.05 39.62
C MET A 24 21.27 -5.39 39.05
N PRO A 25 20.27 -5.83 39.84
CA PRO A 25 18.91 -6.01 39.35
C PRO A 25 18.28 -4.73 38.80
N MET A 26 18.51 -3.58 39.47
CA MET A 26 18.00 -2.29 39.01
C MET A 26 18.66 -1.86 37.69
N TYR A 27 19.98 -2.02 37.56
CA TYR A 27 20.68 -1.77 36.31
C TYR A 27 20.15 -2.64 35.17
N LEU A 28 19.95 -3.94 35.39
CA LEU A 28 19.41 -4.84 34.37
C LEU A 28 18.01 -4.43 33.95
N ASN A 29 17.12 -4.14 34.90
CA ASN A 29 15.74 -3.75 34.60
C ASN A 29 15.66 -2.43 33.82
N ILE A 30 16.48 -1.44 34.19
CA ILE A 30 16.54 -0.16 33.46
C ILE A 30 17.15 -0.36 32.07
N SER A 31 18.19 -1.18 31.95
CA SER A 31 18.85 -1.46 30.67
C SER A 31 17.92 -2.20 29.70
N THR A 32 17.14 -3.18 30.18
CA THR A 32 16.14 -3.86 29.35
C THR A 32 15.01 -2.92 28.95
N GLY A 33 14.53 -2.08 29.87
CA GLY A 33 13.54 -1.04 29.57
C GLY A 33 14.04 -0.04 28.53
N LEU A 34 15.31 0.38 28.63
CA LEU A 34 15.95 1.28 27.68
C LEU A 34 16.13 0.63 26.30
N LEU A 35 16.54 -0.64 26.25
CA LEU A 35 16.65 -1.38 24.99
C LEU A 35 15.30 -1.54 24.31
N ASN A 36 14.25 -1.89 25.05
CA ASN A 36 12.90 -2.00 24.53
C ASN A 36 12.39 -0.64 24.02
N ASN A 37 12.60 0.44 24.79
CA ASN A 37 12.26 1.79 24.37
C ASN A 37 13.03 2.22 23.11
N PHE A 38 14.31 1.87 23.00
CA PHE A 38 15.10 2.15 21.80
C PHE A 38 14.52 1.46 20.57
N GLN A 39 14.14 0.18 20.68
CA GLN A 39 13.52 -0.55 19.58
C GLN A 39 12.15 0.01 19.19
N THR A 40 11.32 0.43 20.15
CA THR A 40 9.96 0.94 19.87
C THR A 40 9.94 2.38 19.36
N THR A 41 10.90 3.22 19.77
CA THR A 41 10.91 4.66 19.46
C THR A 41 12.05 5.11 18.54
N LYS A 42 12.72 4.16 17.86
CA LYS A 42 13.84 4.43 16.93
C LYS A 42 13.47 5.42 15.82
N ILE A 43 12.20 5.40 15.40
CA ILE A 43 11.64 6.25 14.37
C ILE A 43 10.60 7.17 15.00
N SER A 44 10.63 8.44 14.61
CA SER A 44 9.65 9.44 15.02
C SER A 44 8.93 10.03 13.82
N PHE A 45 7.64 10.33 14.01
CA PHE A 45 6.84 11.15 13.12
C PHE A 45 6.71 12.54 13.74
N ASN A 46 7.01 13.57 12.96
CA ASN A 46 6.83 14.95 13.37
C ASN A 46 6.02 15.68 12.30
N LEU A 47 5.23 16.67 12.72
CA LEU A 47 4.59 17.58 11.78
C LEU A 47 5.58 18.67 11.40
N ASP A 48 5.74 18.90 10.11
CA ASP A 48 6.49 20.04 9.57
C ASP A 48 5.52 20.99 8.88
N THR A 49 5.46 22.22 9.39
CA THR A 49 4.66 23.35 8.87
C THR A 49 5.53 24.50 8.38
N LEU A 50 6.86 24.38 8.50
CA LEU A 50 7.80 25.46 8.19
C LEU A 50 8.27 25.43 6.75
N PHE A 51 8.33 24.24 6.15
CA PHE A 51 8.57 24.12 4.73
C PHE A 51 7.27 24.52 4.01
N LEU A 52 7.32 25.39 3.00
CA LEU A 52 6.13 25.77 2.22
C LEU A 52 6.39 25.75 0.71
N ASN A 53 7.60 25.34 0.32
CA ASN A 53 8.09 25.34 -1.07
C ASN A 53 8.37 23.90 -1.53
N TRP A 54 7.50 22.95 -1.19
CA TRP A 54 7.62 21.57 -1.68
C TRP A 54 6.76 21.35 -2.93
N ASN A 55 7.11 20.29 -3.65
CA ASN A 55 6.40 19.80 -4.82
C ASN A 55 5.44 18.70 -4.37
N THR A 56 4.14 18.96 -4.46
CA THR A 56 3.11 17.98 -4.10
C THR A 56 2.57 17.30 -5.35
N SER A 57 2.52 15.96 -5.36
CA SER A 57 1.86 15.26 -6.47
C SER A 57 0.35 15.47 -6.42
N PHE A 58 -0.27 15.73 -7.57
CA PHE A 58 -1.72 15.56 -7.72
C PHE A 58 -2.07 14.08 -7.45
N PRO A 59 -3.24 13.75 -6.88
CA PRO A 59 -3.65 12.35 -6.74
C PRO A 59 -3.70 11.62 -8.08
N ALA A 60 -3.59 10.29 -8.04
CA ALA A 60 -4.04 9.49 -9.16
C ALA A 60 -5.57 9.48 -9.20
N VAL A 61 -6.12 9.64 -10.40
CA VAL A 61 -7.56 9.60 -10.64
C VAL A 61 -7.83 8.41 -11.54
N THR A 62 -8.37 7.33 -10.97
CA THR A 62 -8.71 6.12 -11.73
C THR A 62 -10.20 6.01 -11.92
N ILE A 63 -10.62 5.73 -13.15
CA ILE A 63 -12.02 5.50 -13.49
C ILE A 63 -12.22 4.09 -14.04
N CYS A 64 -13.26 3.42 -13.55
CA CYS A 64 -13.66 2.09 -13.98
C CYS A 64 -15.12 2.14 -14.46
N GLU A 65 -15.39 1.70 -15.68
CA GLU A 65 -16.75 1.56 -16.22
C GLU A 65 -17.56 0.57 -15.36
N LEU A 66 -18.80 0.95 -15.01
CA LEU A 66 -19.74 0.12 -14.27
C LEU A 66 -20.65 -0.68 -15.22
N TYR A 67 -21.29 -1.70 -14.68
CA TYR A 67 -22.23 -2.54 -15.43
C TYR A 67 -23.35 -1.69 -16.06
N ASN A 68 -23.58 -1.89 -17.35
CA ASN A 68 -24.65 -1.26 -18.11
C ASN A 68 -25.44 -2.34 -18.87
N GLY A 69 -26.64 -2.65 -18.38
CA GLY A 69 -27.49 -3.69 -18.95
C GLY A 69 -27.98 -3.39 -20.38
N GLU A 70 -28.31 -2.13 -20.69
CA GLU A 70 -28.74 -1.73 -22.04
C GLU A 70 -27.61 -1.95 -23.05
N LYS A 71 -26.38 -1.56 -22.68
CA LYS A 71 -25.19 -1.77 -23.50
C LYS A 71 -24.89 -3.27 -23.70
N ILE A 72 -25.03 -4.09 -22.65
CA ILE A 72 -24.85 -5.55 -22.77
C ILE A 72 -25.86 -6.10 -23.76
N TRP A 73 -27.14 -5.77 -23.60
CA TRP A 73 -28.21 -6.23 -24.48
C TRP A 73 -27.96 -5.87 -25.95
N ASP A 74 -27.70 -4.58 -26.24
CA ASP A 74 -27.49 -4.08 -27.60
C ASP A 74 -26.27 -4.74 -28.27
N LEU A 75 -25.19 -4.95 -27.51
CA LEU A 75 -23.97 -5.58 -28.02
C LEU A 75 -24.13 -7.09 -28.17
N SER A 76 -24.88 -7.74 -27.29
CA SER A 76 -25.21 -9.17 -27.40
C SER A 76 -26.06 -9.45 -28.63
N GLU A 77 -27.10 -8.65 -28.90
CA GLU A 77 -27.92 -8.76 -30.11
C GLU A 77 -27.06 -8.64 -31.37
N LYS A 78 -26.12 -7.68 -31.36
CA LYS A 78 -25.19 -7.46 -32.49
C LYS A 78 -24.17 -8.59 -32.65
N TYR A 79 -23.69 -9.18 -31.57
CA TYR A 79 -22.59 -10.14 -31.59
C TYR A 79 -23.05 -11.61 -31.70
N PHE A 80 -24.09 -11.98 -30.96
CA PHE A 80 -24.65 -13.33 -30.93
C PHE A 80 -25.90 -13.50 -31.83
N GLY A 81 -26.51 -12.39 -32.26
CA GLY A 81 -27.71 -12.37 -33.13
C GLY A 81 -28.99 -12.14 -32.33
N VAL A 82 -30.09 -11.79 -32.99
CA VAL A 82 -31.37 -11.43 -32.33
C VAL A 82 -32.02 -12.60 -31.58
N ASP A 83 -31.83 -13.83 -32.08
CA ASP A 83 -32.44 -15.04 -31.54
C ASP A 83 -31.53 -15.80 -30.55
N HIS A 84 -30.54 -15.13 -29.95
CA HIS A 84 -29.65 -15.75 -28.96
C HIS A 84 -30.39 -16.06 -27.64
N ASP A 85 -29.83 -16.99 -26.85
CA ASP A 85 -30.39 -17.30 -25.52
C ASP A 85 -30.11 -16.14 -24.56
N LEU A 86 -31.17 -15.55 -24.00
CA LEU A 86 -31.09 -14.38 -23.11
C LEU A 86 -30.28 -14.65 -21.83
N ARG A 87 -30.14 -15.91 -21.40
CA ARG A 87 -29.27 -16.25 -20.26
C ARG A 87 -27.80 -15.97 -20.55
N LEU A 88 -27.42 -15.84 -21.82
CA LEU A 88 -26.07 -15.47 -22.22
C LEU A 88 -25.76 -14.02 -21.83
N ASP A 89 -26.75 -13.13 -21.76
CA ASP A 89 -26.55 -11.73 -21.37
C ASP A 89 -26.12 -11.62 -19.91
N ASP A 90 -26.73 -12.43 -19.03
CA ASP A 90 -26.35 -12.50 -17.62
C ASP A 90 -24.91 -13.02 -17.47
N VAL A 91 -24.58 -14.10 -18.18
CA VAL A 91 -23.21 -14.67 -18.22
C VAL A 91 -22.19 -13.64 -18.71
N VAL A 92 -22.49 -12.95 -19.81
CA VAL A 92 -21.59 -11.95 -20.40
C VAL A 92 -21.48 -10.75 -19.46
N GLY A 93 -22.57 -10.31 -18.84
CA GLY A 93 -22.57 -9.24 -17.85
C GLY A 93 -21.66 -9.56 -16.66
N GLU A 94 -21.80 -10.74 -16.06
CA GLU A 94 -20.99 -11.19 -14.93
C GLU A 94 -19.51 -11.40 -15.31
N ILE A 95 -19.20 -11.83 -16.54
CA ILE A 95 -17.81 -11.91 -17.00
C ILE A 95 -17.22 -10.52 -17.24
N VAL A 96 -17.94 -9.64 -17.95
CA VAL A 96 -17.43 -8.34 -18.39
C VAL A 96 -17.24 -7.38 -17.22
N TYR A 97 -18.10 -7.48 -16.22
CA TYR A 97 -18.10 -6.67 -14.99
C TYR A 97 -17.95 -7.54 -13.74
N PHE A 98 -17.05 -8.53 -13.79
CA PHE A 98 -16.82 -9.49 -12.70
C PHE A 98 -16.47 -8.81 -11.37
N GLN A 99 -17.14 -9.22 -10.28
CA GLN A 99 -16.94 -8.67 -8.94
C GLN A 99 -16.50 -9.74 -7.91
N GLY A 100 -16.01 -10.89 -8.37
CA GLY A 100 -15.56 -11.99 -7.53
C GLY A 100 -16.48 -13.22 -7.56
N SER A 101 -17.69 -13.10 -8.09
CA SER A 101 -18.63 -14.20 -8.29
C SER A 101 -19.23 -14.19 -9.69
N CYS A 102 -19.57 -15.37 -10.20
CA CYS A 102 -20.31 -15.59 -11.44
C CYS A 102 -21.36 -16.68 -11.19
N THR A 103 -22.57 -16.27 -10.83
CA THR A 103 -23.65 -17.21 -10.51
C THR A 103 -24.29 -17.81 -11.75
N SER A 104 -24.22 -17.11 -12.88
CA SER A 104 -24.79 -17.51 -14.16
C SER A 104 -23.85 -18.40 -14.97
N CYS A 105 -22.59 -18.55 -14.54
CA CYS A 105 -21.58 -19.38 -15.23
C CYS A 105 -21.97 -20.87 -15.30
N ASP A 106 -22.86 -21.35 -14.42
CA ASP A 106 -23.39 -22.73 -14.42
C ASP A 106 -24.14 -23.09 -15.72
N ALA A 107 -24.71 -22.09 -16.39
CA ALA A 107 -25.39 -22.23 -17.67
C ALA A 107 -24.46 -22.75 -18.78
N CYS A 108 -23.17 -22.44 -18.67
CA CYS A 108 -22.15 -22.75 -19.66
C CYS A 108 -21.44 -24.10 -19.42
N ASP A 109 -21.55 -24.67 -18.22
CA ASP A 109 -20.90 -25.92 -17.86
C ASP A 109 -21.71 -27.15 -18.28
N ASN A 110 -23.02 -27.13 -18.02
CA ASN A 110 -23.93 -28.26 -18.28
C ASN A 110 -24.39 -28.40 -19.76
N GLN A 111 -23.65 -27.81 -20.71
CA GLN A 111 -23.96 -27.80 -22.16
C GLN A 111 -25.37 -27.31 -22.55
N ASN A 112 -26.07 -26.62 -21.65
CA ASN A 112 -27.39 -26.08 -21.96
C ASN A 112 -27.30 -24.95 -23.00
N ILE A 113 -26.18 -24.22 -23.04
CA ILE A 113 -25.94 -23.08 -23.94
C ILE A 113 -24.48 -23.10 -24.43
N THR A 114 -24.24 -22.67 -25.67
CA THR A 114 -22.88 -22.53 -26.21
C THR A 114 -22.29 -21.17 -25.82
N CYS A 115 -21.32 -21.17 -24.90
CA CYS A 115 -20.73 -19.94 -24.38
C CYS A 115 -19.37 -19.57 -25.00
N PRO A 116 -19.06 -18.27 -25.14
CA PRO A 116 -17.80 -17.76 -25.68
C PRO A 116 -16.61 -17.99 -24.73
N ARG A 117 -15.67 -18.86 -25.11
CA ARG A 117 -14.50 -19.19 -24.27
C ARG A 117 -13.40 -18.14 -24.24
N ASN A 118 -13.38 -17.18 -25.17
CA ASN A 118 -12.33 -16.17 -25.22
C ASN A 118 -12.76 -14.90 -24.47
N PHE A 119 -12.43 -14.85 -23.18
CA PHE A 119 -12.78 -13.72 -22.31
C PHE A 119 -12.09 -12.42 -22.73
N THR A 120 -10.83 -12.45 -23.20
CA THR A 120 -10.13 -11.27 -23.71
C THR A 120 -10.91 -10.59 -24.84
N ARG A 121 -11.45 -11.38 -25.78
CA ARG A 121 -12.26 -10.86 -26.89
C ARG A 121 -13.59 -10.30 -26.40
N LEU A 122 -14.26 -10.96 -25.46
CA LEU A 122 -15.49 -10.42 -24.86
C LEU A 122 -15.23 -9.06 -24.20
N LEU A 123 -14.18 -8.95 -23.38
CA LEU A 123 -13.85 -7.68 -22.73
C LEU A 123 -13.59 -6.56 -23.74
N SER A 124 -12.86 -6.85 -24.82
CA SER A 124 -12.58 -5.86 -25.87
C SER A 124 -13.81 -5.38 -26.65
N MET A 125 -14.89 -6.19 -26.66
CA MET A 125 -16.11 -5.89 -27.41
C MET A 125 -17.16 -5.19 -26.53
N PHE A 126 -17.27 -5.59 -25.26
CA PHE A 126 -18.32 -5.12 -24.36
C PHE A 126 -17.91 -3.96 -23.45
N ARG A 127 -16.60 -3.77 -23.19
CA ARG A 127 -16.10 -2.61 -22.43
C ARG A 127 -15.71 -1.48 -23.38
N SER A 128 -15.99 -0.25 -22.95
CA SER A 128 -15.62 0.94 -23.71
C SER A 128 -14.11 1.12 -23.74
N ASN A 129 -13.59 1.56 -24.88
CA ASN A 129 -12.21 2.04 -24.93
C ASN A 129 -12.10 3.45 -24.30
N CYS A 130 -10.88 3.96 -24.14
CA CYS A 130 -10.67 5.28 -23.55
C CYS A 130 -11.39 6.40 -24.32
N SER A 131 -11.32 6.39 -25.65
CA SER A 131 -11.87 7.45 -26.50
C SER A 131 -13.40 7.47 -26.51
N GLU A 132 -14.03 6.33 -26.26
CA GLU A 132 -15.48 6.20 -26.09
C GLU A 132 -15.94 6.63 -24.71
N LEU A 133 -15.14 6.32 -23.68
CA LEU A 133 -15.50 6.54 -22.28
C LEU A 133 -15.18 7.96 -21.79
N ILE A 134 -14.07 8.55 -22.22
CA ILE A 134 -13.49 9.79 -21.66
C ILE A 134 -13.31 10.84 -22.76
N GLY A 135 -13.82 12.05 -22.50
CA GLY A 135 -13.68 13.20 -23.39
C GLY A 135 -13.37 14.51 -22.66
N ASN A 136 -13.03 15.53 -23.45
CA ASN A 136 -12.91 16.94 -23.01
C ASN A 136 -12.04 17.16 -21.75
N CYS A 137 -10.84 16.55 -21.71
CA CYS A 137 -9.95 16.62 -20.56
C CYS A 137 -9.22 17.96 -20.47
N LYS A 138 -9.16 18.50 -19.24
CA LYS A 138 -8.46 19.72 -18.88
C LYS A 138 -7.74 19.58 -17.56
N TYR A 139 -6.48 19.97 -17.52
CA TYR A 139 -5.72 20.11 -16.29
C TYR A 139 -5.32 21.57 -16.12
N ASN A 140 -5.69 22.20 -15.00
CA ASN A 140 -5.44 23.62 -14.71
C ASN A 140 -5.88 24.56 -15.85
N ASN A 141 -7.08 24.32 -16.39
CA ASN A 141 -7.66 25.01 -17.57
C ASN A 141 -6.96 24.79 -18.92
N ASN A 142 -5.87 24.02 -18.98
CA ASN A 142 -5.23 23.65 -20.24
C ASN A 142 -5.84 22.37 -20.78
N PHE A 143 -6.22 22.37 -22.05
CA PHE A 143 -6.68 21.18 -22.73
C PHE A 143 -5.54 20.17 -22.85
N ILE A 144 -5.84 18.91 -22.55
CA ILE A 144 -4.91 17.79 -22.66
C ILE A 144 -5.59 16.65 -23.42
N GLU A 145 -4.81 15.86 -24.13
CA GLU A 145 -5.32 14.66 -24.80
C GLU A 145 -5.66 13.59 -23.76
N CYS A 146 -6.95 13.24 -23.65
CA CYS A 146 -7.45 12.37 -22.58
C CYS A 146 -6.68 11.04 -22.54
N CYS A 147 -6.60 10.34 -23.68
CA CYS A 147 -6.06 8.98 -23.73
C CYS A 147 -4.53 8.90 -23.74
N ASP A 148 -3.85 10.04 -23.86
CA ASP A 148 -2.40 10.11 -23.64
C ASP A 148 -2.07 10.21 -22.14
N HIS A 149 -3.00 10.69 -21.32
CA HIS A 149 -2.78 10.88 -19.89
C HIS A 149 -3.57 9.92 -18.99
N PHE A 150 -4.72 9.43 -19.45
CA PHE A 150 -5.48 8.35 -18.83
C PHE A 150 -5.01 7.02 -19.38
N GLN A 151 -3.97 6.46 -18.76
CA GLN A 151 -3.37 5.22 -19.22
C GLN A 151 -4.14 3.99 -18.69
N PRO A 152 -4.17 2.88 -19.45
CA PRO A 152 -4.84 1.67 -19.04
C PRO A 152 -4.18 1.04 -17.80
N LEU A 153 -4.99 0.74 -16.79
CA LEU A 153 -4.59 0.09 -15.54
C LEU A 153 -5.44 -1.17 -15.34
N ARG A 154 -4.79 -2.32 -15.17
CA ARG A 154 -5.48 -3.57 -14.81
C ARG A 154 -5.73 -3.59 -13.31
N THR A 155 -6.96 -3.90 -12.93
CA THR A 155 -7.42 -3.91 -11.54
C THR A 155 -8.36 -5.09 -11.30
N GLU A 156 -8.82 -5.27 -10.06
CA GLU A 156 -9.90 -6.23 -9.76
C GLU A 156 -11.27 -5.83 -10.35
N TYR A 157 -11.43 -4.57 -10.81
CA TYR A 157 -12.60 -4.10 -11.56
C TYR A 157 -12.47 -4.29 -13.08
N GLY A 158 -11.39 -4.92 -13.52
CA GLY A 158 -11.02 -5.08 -14.92
C GLY A 158 -10.12 -3.96 -15.44
N LEU A 159 -10.24 -3.65 -16.73
CA LEU A 159 -9.47 -2.57 -17.35
C LEU A 159 -10.09 -1.22 -16.99
N CYS A 160 -9.35 -0.43 -16.21
CA CYS A 160 -9.69 0.93 -15.84
C CYS A 160 -8.70 1.90 -16.50
N PHE A 161 -9.00 3.20 -16.43
CA PHE A 161 -8.12 4.24 -16.96
C PHE A 161 -7.69 5.17 -15.84
N ALA A 162 -6.38 5.35 -15.70
CA ALA A 162 -5.78 6.06 -14.58
C ALA A 162 -4.97 7.28 -15.04
N PHE A 163 -5.34 8.44 -14.54
CA PHE A 163 -4.58 9.68 -14.67
C PHE A 163 -3.56 9.79 -13.54
N ASN A 164 -2.33 10.22 -13.85
CA ASN A 164 -1.22 10.38 -12.89
C ASN A 164 -0.92 9.13 -12.04
N SER A 165 -1.05 7.93 -12.62
CA SER A 165 -0.69 6.67 -11.95
C SER A 165 0.69 6.19 -12.40
N ASN A 166 1.61 6.03 -11.45
CA ASN A 166 2.92 5.43 -11.68
C ASN A 166 2.79 3.96 -12.10
N GLN A 167 1.79 3.24 -11.61
CA GLN A 167 1.52 1.85 -12.01
C GLN A 167 1.12 1.74 -13.48
N ALA A 168 0.24 2.62 -13.95
CA ALA A 168 -0.21 2.62 -15.34
C ALA A 168 0.93 3.04 -16.30
N ASN A 169 1.66 4.11 -15.95
CA ASN A 169 2.75 4.64 -16.75
C ASN A 169 4.03 3.80 -16.69
N LYS A 170 4.20 2.97 -15.64
CA LYS A 170 5.44 2.24 -15.31
C LYS A 170 6.66 3.14 -15.17
N ILE A 171 6.44 4.37 -14.73
CA ILE A 171 7.45 5.39 -14.49
C ILE A 171 7.37 5.72 -13.00
N ALA A 172 8.51 5.83 -12.31
CA ALA A 172 8.55 6.15 -10.89
C ALA A 172 8.48 7.67 -10.59
N GLU A 173 8.66 8.50 -11.61
CA GLU A 173 8.69 9.96 -11.49
C GLU A 173 7.27 10.57 -11.38
N THR A 174 7.17 11.65 -10.61
CA THR A 174 5.95 12.43 -10.45
C THR A 174 5.74 13.36 -11.65
N GLN A 175 4.59 13.28 -12.33
CA GLN A 175 4.32 14.08 -13.53
C GLN A 175 3.51 15.35 -13.23
N TYR A 176 2.50 15.25 -12.37
CA TYR A 176 1.57 16.35 -12.10
C TYR A 176 1.85 17.01 -10.75
N ILE A 177 2.88 17.87 -10.74
CA ILE A 177 3.36 18.56 -9.54
C ILE A 177 2.58 19.85 -9.31
N ASN A 178 2.13 20.04 -8.07
CA ASN A 178 1.50 21.25 -7.56
C ASN A 178 2.47 21.89 -6.57
N ASN A 179 2.76 23.16 -6.77
CA ASN A 179 3.63 23.95 -5.90
C ASN A 179 3.15 25.41 -5.90
N ARG A 180 3.89 26.31 -5.25
CA ARG A 180 3.49 27.73 -5.18
C ARG A 180 3.49 28.46 -6.52
N GLU A 181 4.22 27.98 -7.52
CA GLU A 181 4.25 28.58 -8.86
C GLU A 181 3.03 28.16 -9.68
N VAL A 182 2.67 26.87 -9.63
CA VAL A 182 1.55 26.29 -10.37
C VAL A 182 0.21 26.52 -9.67
N GLY A 183 0.20 26.54 -8.34
CA GLY A 183 -0.99 26.57 -7.52
C GLY A 183 -1.61 25.19 -7.28
N ALA A 184 -2.77 25.18 -6.61
CA ALA A 184 -3.54 23.96 -6.36
C ALA A 184 -4.19 23.47 -7.66
N GLY A 185 -3.84 22.26 -8.08
CA GLY A 185 -4.30 21.71 -9.35
C GLY A 185 -5.75 21.25 -9.34
N PHE A 186 -6.37 21.23 -10.52
CA PHE A 186 -7.66 20.62 -10.76
C PHE A 186 -7.73 19.98 -12.15
N LEU A 187 -8.35 18.81 -12.19
CA LEU A 187 -8.63 18.02 -13.38
C LEU A 187 -10.14 18.10 -13.68
N THR A 188 -10.50 18.32 -14.94
CA THR A 188 -11.88 18.29 -15.41
C THR A 188 -11.95 17.42 -16.65
N PHE A 189 -12.92 16.52 -16.71
CA PHE A 189 -13.13 15.63 -17.86
C PHE A 189 -14.61 15.26 -17.96
N GLU A 190 -15.01 14.72 -19.10
CA GLU A 190 -16.36 14.26 -19.37
C GLU A 190 -16.34 12.74 -19.56
N VAL A 191 -17.39 12.07 -19.08
CA VAL A 191 -17.59 10.63 -19.26
C VAL A 191 -18.95 10.33 -19.86
N THR A 192 -19.05 9.24 -20.62
CA THR A 192 -20.24 8.84 -21.38
C THR A 192 -21.02 7.68 -20.77
N ALA A 193 -20.55 7.11 -19.66
CA ALA A 193 -21.17 5.96 -18.99
C ALA A 193 -21.16 6.14 -17.46
N ASP A 194 -21.89 5.25 -16.78
CA ASP A 194 -21.79 5.09 -15.32
C ASP A 194 -20.39 4.59 -14.96
N ILE A 195 -19.72 5.25 -14.02
CA ILE A 195 -18.36 4.90 -13.61
C ILE A 195 -18.19 4.85 -12.09
N GLN A 196 -17.18 4.09 -11.68
CA GLN A 196 -16.58 4.19 -10.36
C GLN A 196 -15.34 5.07 -10.44
N LEU A 197 -15.35 6.18 -9.70
CA LEU A 197 -14.22 7.12 -9.57
C LEU A 197 -13.43 6.79 -8.30
N PHE A 198 -12.11 6.69 -8.44
CA PHE A 198 -11.17 6.46 -7.34
C PHE A 198 -10.12 7.57 -7.28
N LEU A 199 -9.88 8.10 -6.08
CA LEU A 199 -8.76 9.02 -5.81
C LEU A 199 -7.80 8.34 -4.84
N HIS A 200 -6.53 8.22 -5.24
CA HIS A 200 -5.54 7.46 -4.50
C HIS A 200 -4.11 7.94 -4.73
N SER A 201 -3.17 7.35 -3.98
CA SER A 201 -1.74 7.61 -4.20
C SER A 201 -1.31 7.17 -5.60
N PRO A 202 -0.40 7.89 -6.27
CA PRO A 202 0.08 7.51 -7.61
C PRO A 202 0.63 6.08 -7.77
N PHE A 203 1.12 5.47 -6.68
CA PHE A 203 1.62 4.09 -6.67
C PHE A 203 0.56 3.02 -6.34
N GLU A 204 -0.63 3.43 -5.89
CA GLU A 204 -1.73 2.53 -5.57
C GLU A 204 -2.58 2.16 -6.79
N ILE A 205 -3.42 1.15 -6.61
CA ILE A 205 -4.42 0.70 -7.57
C ILE A 205 -5.80 0.56 -6.88
N PRO A 206 -6.92 0.74 -7.59
CA PRO A 206 -8.23 0.35 -7.08
C PRO A 206 -8.34 -1.17 -6.90
N PHE A 207 -9.01 -1.58 -5.83
CA PHE A 207 -9.24 -2.98 -5.46
C PHE A 207 -10.59 -3.14 -4.74
N LEU A 208 -11.11 -4.36 -4.64
CA LEU A 208 -12.49 -4.61 -4.17
C LEU A 208 -12.75 -4.14 -2.73
N THR A 209 -11.77 -4.32 -1.84
CA THR A 209 -11.85 -3.98 -0.41
C THR A 209 -11.15 -2.65 -0.07
N ALA A 210 -11.24 -1.66 -0.95
CA ALA A 210 -10.57 -0.36 -0.81
C ALA A 210 -11.24 0.57 0.23
N GLU A 211 -11.33 0.14 1.49
CA GLU A 211 -11.99 0.91 2.57
C GLU A 211 -11.28 2.23 2.92
N GLY A 212 -9.96 2.33 2.66
CA GLY A 212 -9.17 3.54 2.92
C GLY A 212 -9.06 4.50 1.73
N MET A 213 -9.59 4.14 0.56
CA MET A 213 -9.49 4.93 -0.67
C MET A 213 -10.76 5.74 -0.90
N ILE A 214 -10.63 6.97 -1.41
CA ILE A 214 -11.81 7.74 -1.82
C ILE A 214 -12.43 7.07 -3.04
N ARG A 215 -13.69 6.63 -2.90
CA ARG A 215 -14.45 5.92 -3.93
C ARG A 215 -15.83 6.58 -4.10
N GLU A 216 -16.09 7.10 -5.29
CA GLU A 216 -17.35 7.77 -5.63
C GLU A 216 -18.00 7.10 -6.85
N THR A 217 -19.28 6.76 -6.74
CA THR A 217 -20.06 6.27 -7.88
C THR A 217 -20.64 7.46 -8.62
N VAL A 218 -20.42 7.53 -9.93
CA VAL A 218 -20.87 8.65 -10.76
C VAL A 218 -21.76 8.10 -11.87
N LEU A 219 -23.04 8.49 -11.82
CA LEU A 219 -24.03 8.10 -12.82
C LEU A 219 -24.04 9.07 -14.01
N GLN A 220 -24.41 8.55 -15.17
CA GLN A 220 -24.56 9.30 -16.41
C GLN A 220 -25.64 10.39 -16.26
N GLY A 221 -25.31 11.59 -16.76
CA GLY A 221 -26.14 12.79 -16.70
C GLY A 221 -26.07 13.57 -15.39
N LEU A 222 -25.26 13.13 -14.40
CA LEU A 222 -25.10 13.77 -13.09
C LEU A 222 -23.67 14.32 -12.92
N ASN A 223 -23.51 15.63 -13.04
CA ASN A 223 -22.21 16.27 -12.82
C ASN A 223 -21.68 15.99 -11.41
N LYS A 224 -20.37 15.75 -11.32
CA LYS A 224 -19.68 15.44 -10.07
C LYS A 224 -18.53 16.42 -9.84
N GLU A 225 -18.44 16.97 -8.64
CA GLU A 225 -17.29 17.75 -8.18
C GLU A 225 -16.80 17.18 -6.84
N VAL A 226 -15.51 16.83 -6.81
CA VAL A 226 -14.81 16.35 -5.62
C VAL A 226 -13.61 17.27 -5.38
N VAL A 227 -13.60 17.93 -4.23
CA VAL A 227 -12.49 18.77 -3.79
C VAL A 227 -11.87 18.12 -2.57
N ILE A 228 -10.56 17.90 -2.63
CA ILE A 228 -9.81 17.21 -1.58
C ILE A 228 -8.72 18.11 -1.00
N ASN A 229 -8.28 17.80 0.21
CA ASN A 229 -7.02 18.24 0.76
C ASN A 229 -6.04 17.05 0.75
N ALA A 230 -4.75 17.34 0.57
CA ALA A 230 -3.69 16.34 0.59
C ALA A 230 -2.74 16.60 1.75
N MET A 231 -2.36 15.53 2.45
CA MET A 231 -1.36 15.57 3.52
C MET A 231 -0.24 14.60 3.15
N GLU A 232 0.95 15.13 2.89
CA GLU A 232 2.07 14.33 2.41
C GLU A 232 2.87 13.69 3.56
N VAL A 233 3.45 12.53 3.25
CA VAL A 233 4.42 11.86 4.12
C VAL A 233 5.78 11.95 3.46
N TYR A 234 6.73 12.60 4.15
CA TYR A 234 8.11 12.75 3.71
C TYR A 234 9.04 11.90 4.58
N ASN A 235 9.85 11.06 3.94
CA ASN A 235 10.91 10.31 4.62
C ASN A 235 12.22 11.08 4.58
N HIS A 236 12.81 11.30 5.75
CA HIS A 236 14.15 11.86 5.84
C HIS A 236 15.18 10.83 5.34
N PRO A 237 16.24 11.22 4.60
CA PRO A 237 17.23 10.30 4.02
C PRO A 237 17.94 9.37 5.02
N SER A 238 17.88 9.70 6.31
CA SER A 238 18.33 8.80 7.37
C SER A 238 17.61 7.44 7.41
N LEU A 239 16.42 7.33 6.79
CA LEU A 239 15.65 6.08 6.76
C LEU A 239 16.15 5.08 5.73
N ASP A 240 16.84 5.53 4.67
CA ASP A 240 17.20 4.67 3.54
C ASP A 240 18.13 3.51 3.96
N ASN A 241 18.91 3.72 5.02
CA ASN A 241 19.86 2.74 5.56
C ASN A 241 19.27 1.88 6.70
N ILE A 242 17.97 1.98 6.97
CA ILE A 242 17.29 1.20 8.01
C ILE A 242 16.57 0.02 7.36
N ASP A 243 16.78 -1.17 7.92
CA ASP A 243 16.15 -2.40 7.45
C ASP A 243 14.62 -2.33 7.55
N MET A 244 13.95 -3.02 6.62
CA MET A 244 12.49 -3.08 6.50
C MET A 244 11.78 -3.41 7.81
N GLU A 245 12.26 -4.43 8.53
CA GLU A 245 11.69 -4.90 9.80
C GLU A 245 11.78 -3.84 10.92
N GLU A 246 12.87 -3.09 10.96
CA GLU A 246 13.06 -2.03 11.95
C GLU A 246 12.20 -0.81 11.60
N ARG A 247 12.07 -0.49 10.32
CA ARG A 247 11.25 0.64 9.87
C ARG A 247 9.76 0.32 9.74
N LYS A 248 9.33 -0.94 9.78
CA LYS A 248 7.90 -1.33 9.75
C LYS A 248 7.11 -0.72 8.58
N CYS A 249 7.77 -0.50 7.45
CA CYS A 249 7.16 -0.01 6.23
C CYS A 249 8.01 -0.44 5.03
N ARG A 250 7.43 -0.33 3.83
CA ARG A 250 8.08 -0.75 2.60
C ARG A 250 8.07 0.38 1.57
N PHE A 251 9.19 0.58 0.89
CA PHE A 251 9.29 1.55 -0.20
C PHE A 251 8.63 0.99 -1.47
N PHE A 252 8.19 1.88 -2.36
CA PHE A 252 7.57 1.50 -3.63
C PHE A 252 8.49 0.64 -4.52
N SER A 253 9.80 0.72 -4.36
CA SER A 253 10.79 -0.07 -5.10
C SER A 253 10.98 -1.49 -4.57
N GLU A 254 10.53 -1.77 -3.35
CA GLU A 254 10.76 -3.05 -2.68
C GLU A 254 9.58 -3.98 -2.90
N LEU A 255 9.51 -4.64 -4.06
CA LEU A 255 8.45 -5.61 -4.34
C LEU A 255 8.48 -6.80 -3.36
N THR A 256 7.31 -7.38 -3.08
CA THR A 256 7.18 -8.66 -2.35
C THR A 256 7.75 -9.80 -3.18
N GLU A 257 8.10 -10.94 -2.56
CA GLU A 257 8.54 -12.12 -3.32
C GLU A 257 7.46 -12.59 -4.30
N LEU A 258 6.19 -12.53 -3.87
CA LEU A 258 5.04 -12.85 -4.70
C LEU A 258 4.92 -11.90 -5.90
N GLY A 259 5.04 -10.59 -5.67
CA GLY A 259 5.01 -9.57 -6.72
C GLY A 259 6.14 -9.71 -7.72
N ARG A 260 7.35 -10.10 -7.28
CA ARG A 260 8.48 -10.41 -8.20
C ARG A 260 8.22 -11.64 -9.06
N HIS A 261 7.51 -12.64 -8.54
CA HIS A 261 7.18 -13.86 -9.26
C HIS A 261 6.02 -13.64 -10.25
N LEU A 262 4.91 -13.05 -9.77
CA LEU A 262 3.71 -12.84 -10.58
C LEU A 262 3.86 -11.70 -11.60
N LYS A 263 4.64 -10.66 -11.25
CA LYS A 263 4.88 -9.45 -12.05
C LYS A 263 3.59 -8.78 -12.56
N LEU A 264 2.57 -8.71 -11.70
CA LEU A 264 1.30 -8.05 -12.01
C LEU A 264 1.48 -6.52 -12.06
N TYR A 265 2.20 -5.98 -11.07
CA TYR A 265 2.44 -4.55 -10.89
C TYR A 265 3.93 -4.23 -10.85
N SER A 266 4.30 -2.98 -11.14
CA SER A 266 5.70 -2.56 -11.25
C SER A 266 6.26 -2.00 -9.96
N PHE A 267 5.38 -1.46 -9.11
CA PHE A 267 5.74 -0.85 -7.83
C PHE A 267 4.96 -1.47 -6.67
N TYR A 268 5.53 -1.40 -5.49
CA TYR A 268 4.88 -1.81 -4.25
C TYR A 268 3.95 -0.71 -3.74
N SER A 269 2.75 -1.11 -3.33
CA SER A 269 1.84 -0.36 -2.49
C SER A 269 1.06 -1.36 -1.61
N PHE A 270 0.32 -0.86 -0.64
CA PHE A 270 -0.55 -1.72 0.17
C PHE A 270 -1.59 -2.43 -0.73
N SER A 271 -2.25 -1.67 -1.61
CA SER A 271 -3.25 -2.20 -2.55
C SER A 271 -2.70 -3.29 -3.48
N THR A 272 -1.51 -3.09 -4.08
CA THR A 272 -0.92 -4.13 -4.95
C THR A 272 -0.56 -5.39 -4.18
N CYS A 273 -0.05 -5.27 -2.95
CA CYS A 273 0.26 -6.42 -2.10
C CYS A 273 -1.00 -7.25 -1.79
N VAL A 274 -2.10 -6.58 -1.44
CA VAL A 274 -3.38 -7.26 -1.13
C VAL A 274 -3.93 -7.96 -2.38
N VAL A 275 -3.86 -7.34 -3.56
CA VAL A 275 -4.31 -7.95 -4.82
C VAL A 275 -3.43 -9.13 -5.23
N GLU A 276 -2.11 -9.02 -5.08
CA GLU A 276 -1.19 -10.14 -5.31
C GLU A 276 -1.46 -11.30 -4.34
N CYS A 277 -1.72 -11.00 -3.07
CA CYS A 277 -2.09 -12.00 -2.07
C CYS A 277 -3.41 -12.69 -2.44
N ALA A 278 -4.46 -11.93 -2.82
CA ALA A 278 -5.72 -12.48 -3.30
C ALA A 278 -5.53 -13.38 -4.52
N PHE A 279 -4.63 -13.00 -5.45
CA PHE A 279 -4.25 -13.84 -6.58
C PHE A 279 -3.65 -15.19 -6.13
N SER A 280 -2.77 -15.20 -5.13
CA SER A 280 -2.23 -16.45 -4.59
C SER A 280 -3.27 -17.33 -3.92
N ILE A 281 -4.28 -16.72 -3.29
CA ILE A 281 -5.41 -17.42 -2.68
C ILE A 281 -6.29 -18.05 -3.77
N HIS A 282 -6.55 -17.35 -4.88
CA HIS A 282 -7.24 -17.94 -6.04
C HIS A 282 -6.52 -19.19 -6.55
N LEU A 283 -5.18 -19.13 -6.70
CA LEU A 283 -4.39 -20.28 -7.11
C LEU A 283 -4.44 -21.43 -6.09
N LYS A 284 -4.50 -21.11 -4.80
CA LYS A 284 -4.58 -22.11 -3.72
C LYS A 284 -5.92 -22.87 -3.74
N PHE A 285 -7.04 -22.18 -3.92
CA PHE A 285 -8.37 -22.81 -3.92
C PHE A 285 -8.75 -23.43 -5.27
N CYS A 286 -8.50 -22.73 -6.37
CA CYS A 286 -9.04 -23.09 -7.69
C CYS A 286 -7.96 -23.32 -8.76
N ASN A 287 -6.67 -23.25 -8.43
CA ASN A 287 -5.53 -23.43 -9.36
C ASN A 287 -5.53 -22.51 -10.59
N CYS A 288 -6.34 -21.46 -10.56
CA CYS A 288 -6.46 -20.43 -11.58
C CYS A 288 -6.80 -19.10 -10.91
N SER A 289 -6.67 -17.99 -11.64
CA SER A 289 -7.17 -16.69 -11.18
C SER A 289 -8.10 -16.05 -12.21
N ASN A 290 -8.95 -15.15 -11.75
CA ASN A 290 -9.87 -14.40 -12.60
C ASN A 290 -9.15 -13.72 -13.78
N HIS A 291 -9.90 -13.53 -14.86
CA HIS A 291 -9.45 -13.03 -16.16
C HIS A 291 -9.06 -11.56 -16.18
N PHE A 292 -9.36 -10.79 -15.14
CA PHE A 292 -8.89 -9.40 -15.02
C PHE A 292 -7.44 -9.31 -14.56
N LEU A 293 -7.04 -10.20 -13.66
CA LEU A 293 -5.67 -10.24 -13.13
C LEU A 293 -4.77 -11.16 -13.97
N ALA A 294 -5.28 -12.33 -14.38
CA ALA A 294 -4.49 -13.32 -15.09
C ALA A 294 -4.21 -12.87 -16.53
N LYS A 295 -2.92 -12.74 -16.88
CA LYS A 295 -2.49 -12.52 -18.26
C LYS A 295 -2.59 -13.81 -19.09
N GLU A 296 -3.26 -13.73 -20.24
CA GLU A 296 -3.36 -14.82 -21.21
C GLU A 296 -1.96 -15.30 -21.65
N GLY A 297 -1.74 -16.62 -21.63
CA GLY A 297 -0.48 -17.25 -22.04
C GLY A 297 0.68 -17.13 -21.03
N SER A 298 0.41 -16.77 -19.77
CA SER A 298 1.43 -16.82 -18.71
C SER A 298 1.92 -18.26 -18.50
N PRO A 299 3.24 -18.52 -18.40
CA PRO A 299 3.77 -19.84 -18.08
C PRO A 299 3.62 -20.19 -16.59
N HIS A 300 3.31 -19.20 -15.73
CA HIS A 300 3.33 -19.36 -14.27
C HIS A 300 1.97 -19.64 -13.66
N TYR A 301 0.88 -19.30 -14.36
CA TYR A 301 -0.48 -19.40 -13.85
C TYR A 301 -1.47 -19.44 -15.01
N HIS A 302 -2.64 -20.01 -14.77
CA HIS A 302 -3.71 -20.09 -15.75
C HIS A 302 -4.85 -19.10 -15.43
N MET A 303 -5.44 -18.56 -16.48
CA MET A 303 -6.70 -17.81 -16.40
C MET A 303 -7.84 -18.82 -16.15
N CYS A 304 -8.73 -18.53 -15.21
CA CYS A 304 -9.91 -19.36 -15.00
C CYS A 304 -10.81 -19.34 -16.24
N ASP A 305 -11.34 -20.51 -16.61
CA ASP A 305 -12.49 -20.65 -17.50
C ASP A 305 -13.79 -20.62 -16.69
N TYR A 306 -14.91 -21.07 -17.28
CA TYR A 306 -16.20 -21.10 -16.60
C TYR A 306 -16.19 -21.98 -15.34
N GLU A 307 -15.56 -23.16 -15.40
CA GLU A 307 -15.41 -24.07 -14.24
C GLU A 307 -14.59 -23.40 -13.13
N GLY A 308 -13.47 -22.77 -13.51
CA GLY A 308 -12.66 -21.99 -12.57
C GLY A 308 -13.39 -20.81 -11.94
N LEU A 309 -14.19 -20.06 -12.71
CA LEU A 309 -14.99 -18.94 -12.19
C LEU A 309 -16.10 -19.41 -11.24
N MET A 310 -16.72 -20.56 -11.50
CA MET A 310 -17.64 -21.19 -10.55
C MET A 310 -16.92 -21.59 -9.26
N CYS A 311 -15.74 -22.21 -9.35
CA CYS A 311 -14.93 -22.51 -8.16
C CYS A 311 -14.62 -21.26 -7.33
N LEU A 312 -14.21 -20.15 -7.97
CA LEU A 312 -13.99 -18.88 -7.27
C LEU A 312 -15.26 -18.34 -6.62
N THR A 313 -16.42 -18.60 -7.23
CA THR A 313 -17.74 -18.22 -6.69
C THR A 313 -18.10 -19.04 -5.46
N ASP A 314 -17.87 -20.36 -5.51
CA ASP A 314 -18.15 -21.27 -4.40
C ASP A 314 -17.30 -20.94 -3.17
N TYR A 315 -16.01 -20.62 -3.39
CA TYR A 315 -15.07 -20.25 -2.33
C TYR A 315 -15.02 -18.74 -2.05
N TYR A 316 -15.97 -17.95 -2.56
CA TYR A 316 -15.93 -16.48 -2.48
C TYR A 316 -15.73 -15.96 -1.05
N TYR A 317 -16.47 -16.50 -0.08
CA TYR A 317 -16.36 -16.08 1.33
C TYR A 317 -15.05 -16.52 1.98
N ASP A 318 -14.58 -17.73 1.69
CA ASP A 318 -13.31 -18.25 2.20
C ASP A 318 -12.12 -17.43 1.67
N ILE A 319 -12.17 -17.06 0.39
CA ILE A 319 -11.18 -16.18 -0.25
C ILE A 319 -11.17 -14.81 0.43
N LEU A 320 -12.34 -14.23 0.70
CA LEU A 320 -12.44 -12.94 1.40
C LEU A 320 -11.92 -13.01 2.85
N GLU A 321 -12.13 -14.13 3.54
CA GLU A 321 -11.64 -14.32 4.89
C GLU A 321 -10.10 -14.46 4.92
N GLU A 322 -9.53 -15.31 4.06
CA GLU A 322 -8.06 -15.45 3.95
C GLU A 322 -7.41 -14.15 3.48
N ARG A 323 -8.07 -13.38 2.61
CA ARG A 323 -7.58 -12.06 2.16
C ARG A 323 -7.37 -11.08 3.32
N ARG A 324 -8.18 -11.14 4.38
CA ARG A 324 -8.02 -10.28 5.56
C ARG A 324 -6.78 -10.63 6.38
N GLN A 325 -6.21 -11.82 6.17
CA GLN A 325 -5.03 -12.32 6.87
C GLN A 325 -3.73 -12.07 6.08
N CYS A 326 -3.79 -11.38 4.94
CA CYS A 326 -2.62 -11.05 4.14
C CYS A 326 -1.66 -10.14 4.92
N ASP A 327 -0.41 -10.57 5.07
CA ASP A 327 0.66 -9.83 5.74
C ASP A 327 1.25 -8.74 4.81
N CYS A 328 0.54 -7.64 4.66
CA CYS A 328 0.93 -6.50 3.85
C CYS A 328 1.33 -5.32 4.73
N MET A 329 2.61 -4.92 4.65
CA MET A 329 3.11 -3.73 5.34
C MET A 329 2.58 -2.43 4.70
N SER A 330 2.45 -1.37 5.49
CA SER A 330 2.14 -0.05 4.95
C SER A 330 3.31 0.50 4.12
N PRO A 331 3.04 1.26 3.05
CA PRO A 331 4.08 1.96 2.31
C PRO A 331 4.76 3.01 3.19
N CYS A 332 6.05 3.27 2.93
CA CYS A 332 6.77 4.34 3.63
C CYS A 332 6.38 5.74 3.11
N GLU A 333 5.92 5.84 1.87
CA GLU A 333 5.58 7.10 1.18
C GLU A 333 4.16 6.98 0.62
N GLU A 334 3.22 7.57 1.33
CA GLU A 334 1.81 7.56 0.94
C GLU A 334 1.13 8.85 1.41
N PRO A 335 0.65 9.69 0.49
CA PRO A 335 -0.12 10.87 0.85
C PRO A 335 -1.54 10.47 1.28
N GLU A 336 -2.05 11.17 2.29
CA GLU A 336 -3.44 11.02 2.75
C GLU A 336 -4.32 12.06 2.05
N TYR A 337 -5.44 11.63 1.46
CA TYR A 337 -6.40 12.50 0.81
C TYR A 337 -7.70 12.57 1.59
N ASN A 338 -8.14 13.79 1.90
CA ASN A 338 -9.34 14.04 2.68
C ASN A 338 -10.35 14.85 1.86
N ILE A 339 -11.60 14.38 1.78
CA ILE A 339 -12.66 15.07 1.04
C ILE A 339 -13.08 16.32 1.82
N ILE A 340 -12.96 17.49 1.19
CA ILE A 340 -13.42 18.78 1.73
C ILE A 340 -14.81 19.12 1.19
N PHE A 341 -15.02 18.84 -0.10
CA PHE A 341 -16.31 19.04 -0.74
C PHE A 341 -16.60 17.88 -1.68
N ASN A 342 -17.83 17.38 -1.58
CA ASN A 342 -18.38 16.39 -2.49
C ASN A 342 -19.76 16.87 -2.92
N SER A 343 -19.93 17.11 -4.23
CA SER A 343 -21.21 17.54 -4.75
C SER A 343 -22.28 16.47 -4.51
N ALA A 344 -23.42 16.89 -3.98
CA ALA A 344 -24.59 16.02 -3.86
C ALA A 344 -25.09 15.59 -5.24
N GLU A 345 -25.71 14.41 -5.31
CA GLU A 345 -26.38 13.95 -6.51
C GLU A 345 -27.54 14.91 -6.85
N GLU A 346 -27.47 15.58 -8.00
CA GLU A 346 -28.57 16.41 -8.47
C GLU A 346 -29.77 15.51 -8.81
N ASN A 347 -30.92 15.71 -8.15
CA ASN A 347 -32.16 14.97 -8.46
C ASN A 347 -32.68 15.19 -9.91
N LYS A 348 -32.12 16.15 -10.64
CA LYS A 348 -32.46 16.41 -12.04
C LYS A 348 -31.34 15.89 -12.94
N LYS A 349 -31.51 14.67 -13.46
CA LYS A 349 -30.71 14.18 -14.59
C LYS A 349 -30.81 15.21 -15.72
N LYS A 350 -29.67 15.78 -16.13
CA LYS A 350 -29.62 16.59 -17.34
C LYS A 350 -29.84 15.67 -18.53
N LYS A 351 -30.54 16.13 -19.56
CA LYS A 351 -30.63 15.45 -20.87
C LYS A 351 -29.31 15.60 -21.64
N THR A 352 -28.19 15.26 -21.00
CA THR A 352 -26.88 15.29 -21.64
C THR A 352 -26.31 13.89 -21.58
N ASP A 353 -25.82 13.41 -22.72
CA ASP A 353 -25.23 12.06 -22.85
C ASP A 353 -23.86 11.96 -22.15
N PHE A 354 -23.34 13.09 -21.67
CA PHE A 354 -22.08 13.18 -20.95
C PHE A 354 -22.28 13.71 -19.53
N THR A 355 -21.44 13.19 -18.63
CA THR A 355 -21.30 13.64 -17.24
C THR A 355 -19.99 14.39 -17.10
N LYS A 356 -20.04 15.63 -16.60
CA LYS A 356 -18.85 16.41 -16.30
C LYS A 356 -18.35 16.11 -14.89
N ILE A 357 -17.08 15.70 -14.78
CA ILE A 357 -16.41 15.42 -13.51
C ILE A 357 -15.30 16.44 -13.30
N ARG A 358 -15.22 16.98 -12.08
CA ARG A 358 -14.16 17.89 -11.64
C ARG A 358 -13.55 17.37 -10.33
N VAL A 359 -12.25 17.13 -10.35
CA VAL A 359 -11.45 16.74 -9.19
C VAL A 359 -10.42 17.81 -8.94
N GLY A 360 -10.30 18.34 -7.71
CA GLY A 360 -9.32 19.39 -7.43
C GLY A 360 -8.79 19.38 -6.01
N LEU A 361 -7.61 19.98 -5.84
CA LEU A 361 -7.07 20.31 -4.53
C LEU A 361 -7.72 21.60 -4.03
N ALA A 362 -8.22 21.61 -2.79
CA ALA A 362 -8.78 22.80 -2.15
C ALA A 362 -7.71 23.90 -2.00
N GLU A 363 -6.54 23.48 -1.54
CA GLU A 363 -5.37 24.31 -1.32
C GLU A 363 -4.10 23.47 -1.48
N LEU A 364 -2.95 24.14 -1.54
CA LEU A 364 -1.66 23.45 -1.45
C LEU A 364 -1.48 22.92 -0.01
N PRO A 365 -0.89 21.73 0.18
CA PRO A 365 -0.65 21.21 1.53
C PRO A 365 0.15 22.21 2.36
N THR A 366 -0.33 22.51 3.56
CA THR A 366 0.34 23.42 4.52
C THR A 366 1.12 22.67 5.60
N LEU A 367 0.91 21.36 5.68
CA LEU A 367 1.49 20.47 6.67
C LEU A 367 1.86 19.13 6.01
N ARG A 368 2.95 18.54 6.49
CA ARG A 368 3.39 17.20 6.10
C ARG A 368 3.87 16.42 7.31
N TYR A 369 3.74 15.11 7.26
CA TYR A 369 4.41 14.23 8.21
C TYR A 369 5.84 14.01 7.77
N VAL A 370 6.79 14.33 8.65
CA VAL A 370 8.21 14.02 8.47
C VAL A 370 8.57 12.84 9.33
N ARG A 371 8.92 11.75 8.65
CA ARG A 371 9.45 10.55 9.28
C ARG A 371 10.97 10.64 9.35
N LYS A 372 11.54 10.49 10.55
CA LYS A 372 13.00 10.55 10.76
C LYS A 372 13.47 9.57 11.82
N VAL A 373 14.72 9.14 11.71
CA VAL A 373 15.39 8.36 12.76
C VAL A 373 15.68 9.29 13.93
N SER A 374 15.06 9.01 15.08
CA SER A 374 15.19 9.84 16.29
C SER A 374 16.31 9.37 17.21
N LYS A 375 16.59 8.06 17.21
CA LYS A 375 17.61 7.43 18.05
C LYS A 375 18.54 6.59 17.20
N SER A 376 19.82 6.89 17.25
CA SER A 376 20.87 6.13 16.58
C SER A 376 21.45 5.05 17.50
N ASN A 377 22.14 4.06 16.93
CA ASN A 377 22.84 3.04 17.72
C ASN A 377 23.92 3.67 18.65
N LEU A 378 24.44 4.85 18.30
CA LEU A 378 25.36 5.61 19.16
C LEU A 378 24.64 6.14 20.40
N ASP A 379 23.41 6.63 20.27
CA ASP A 379 22.62 7.12 21.41
C ASP A 379 22.31 6.00 22.41
N LEU A 380 22.06 4.78 21.90
CA LEU A 380 21.91 3.59 22.74
C LEU A 380 23.20 3.29 23.52
N LEU A 381 24.35 3.31 22.83
CA LEU A 381 25.65 3.06 23.45
C LEU A 381 25.97 4.11 24.54
N ILE A 382 25.73 5.39 24.24
CA ILE A 382 25.93 6.50 25.19
C ILE A 382 25.02 6.33 26.41
N SER A 383 23.76 5.96 26.20
CA SER A 383 22.80 5.76 27.29
C SER A 383 23.13 4.57 28.18
N LEU A 384 23.49 3.41 27.60
CA LEU A 384 23.92 2.23 28.34
C LEU A 384 25.25 2.46 29.07
N GLY A 385 26.20 3.15 28.41
CA GLY A 385 27.47 3.55 29.03
C GLY A 385 27.25 4.51 30.20
N GLY A 386 26.33 5.47 30.07
CA GLY A 386 25.92 6.37 31.15
C GLY A 386 25.31 5.62 32.33
N LEU A 387 24.44 4.63 32.08
CA LEU A 387 23.88 3.75 33.13
C LEU A 387 24.97 2.94 33.83
N ALA A 388 25.87 2.30 33.07
CA ALA A 388 26.98 1.54 33.66
C ALA A 388 27.91 2.44 34.49
N GLY A 389 28.17 3.67 34.04
CA GLY A 389 28.92 4.68 34.77
C GLY A 389 28.22 5.11 36.07
N LEU A 390 26.91 5.32 36.05
CA LEU A 390 26.15 5.73 37.23
C LEU A 390 26.10 4.64 38.32
N PHE A 391 25.83 3.38 37.94
CA PHE A 391 25.64 2.29 38.89
C PHE A 391 26.97 1.71 39.41
N PHE A 392 27.99 1.63 38.55
CA PHE A 392 29.23 0.91 38.85
C PHE A 392 30.48 1.80 38.85
N ASN A 393 30.33 3.10 38.55
CA ASN A 393 31.45 4.01 38.34
C ASN A 393 32.46 3.48 37.30
N VAL A 394 31.94 2.74 36.32
CA VAL A 394 32.73 2.16 35.22
C VAL A 394 32.84 3.20 34.12
N SER A 395 34.05 3.40 33.63
CA SER A 395 34.32 4.21 32.44
C SER A 395 35.22 3.43 31.49
N LEU A 396 35.26 3.86 30.23
CA LEU A 396 36.12 3.23 29.22
C LEU A 396 37.59 3.22 29.65
N ILE A 397 38.03 4.26 30.36
CA ILE A 397 39.37 4.36 30.93
C ILE A 397 39.60 3.29 32.01
N ARG A 398 38.62 3.05 32.90
CA ARG A 398 38.70 1.99 33.92
C ARG A 398 38.75 0.60 33.30
N ILE A 399 38.04 0.37 32.21
CA ILE A 399 38.09 -0.91 31.48
C ILE A 399 39.49 -1.13 30.89
N VAL A 400 40.07 -0.11 30.25
CA VAL A 400 41.45 -0.18 29.71
C VAL A 400 42.47 -0.41 30.83
N GLU A 401 42.32 0.27 31.98
CA GLU A 401 43.17 0.08 33.16
C GLU A 401 43.12 -1.37 33.67
N VAL A 402 41.91 -1.96 33.78
CA VAL A 402 41.75 -3.36 34.19
C VAL A 402 42.42 -4.30 33.19
N VAL A 403 42.25 -4.10 31.88
CA VAL A 403 42.90 -4.91 30.84
C VAL A 403 44.42 -4.82 30.95
N PHE A 404 44.96 -3.61 31.13
CA PHE A 404 46.39 -3.39 31.32
C PHE A 404 46.92 -4.10 32.58
N LEU A 405 46.23 -3.97 33.71
CA LEU A 405 46.62 -4.63 34.97
C LEU A 405 46.56 -6.15 34.85
N LEU A 406 45.55 -6.70 34.17
CA LEU A 406 45.45 -8.14 33.92
C LEU A 406 46.57 -8.64 33.00
N TRP A 407 46.90 -7.86 31.97
CA TRP A 407 48.03 -8.16 31.08
C TRP A 407 49.35 -8.15 31.85
N ASP A 408 49.61 -7.11 32.62
CA ASP A 408 50.83 -6.97 33.41
C ASP A 408 50.92 -8.06 34.49
N PHE A 409 49.82 -8.41 35.14
CA PHE A 409 49.77 -9.53 36.10
C PHE A 409 50.12 -10.87 35.43
N LYS A 410 49.52 -11.17 34.27
CA LYS A 410 49.88 -12.36 33.48
C LYS A 410 51.34 -12.33 33.06
N TRP A 411 51.86 -11.18 32.64
CA TRP A 411 53.25 -11.02 32.23
C TRP A 411 54.23 -11.27 33.39
N ARG A 412 53.90 -10.80 34.60
CA ARG A 412 54.67 -11.10 35.82
C ARG A 412 54.57 -12.57 36.23
N ALA A 413 53.40 -13.20 36.10
CA ALA A 413 53.23 -14.62 36.39
C ALA A 413 54.04 -15.51 35.44
N ILE A 414 54.07 -15.18 34.14
CA ILE A 414 54.90 -15.86 33.14
C ILE A 414 56.40 -15.65 33.44
N ARG A 415 56.80 -14.43 33.83
CA ARG A 415 58.20 -14.13 34.19
C ARG A 415 58.66 -14.89 35.46
N ASN A 416 57.76 -15.16 36.39
CA ASN A 416 58.03 -15.96 37.59
C ASN A 416 58.04 -17.47 37.33
N LEU A 417 57.50 -17.96 36.21
CA LEU A 417 57.59 -19.36 35.75
C LEU A 417 58.84 -19.63 34.90
N LEU A 418 59.47 -18.59 34.36
CA LEU A 418 60.71 -18.65 33.55
C LEU A 418 61.99 -18.47 34.38
N LYS A 419 61.86 -18.24 35.69
CA LYS A 419 62.95 -18.32 36.68
C LYS A 419 62.81 -19.61 37.46
#